data_AF-A0A6B2L8A8-F1
#
_entry.id   AF-A0A6B2L8A8-F1
#
_cell.length_a   1.000
_cell.length_b   1.000
_cell.length_c   1.000
_cell.angle_alpha   90.00
_cell.angle_beta   90.00
_cell.angle_gamma   90.00
#
_symmetry.space_group_name_H-M   'P 1'
#
loop_
_entity.id
_entity.type
_entity.pdbx_description
1 polymer ?
#
loop_
_entity_poly.entity_id
_entity_poly.type
_entity_poly.pdbx_seq_one_letter_code
_entity_poly.pdbx_strand_id
1 'polypeptide(L)'
;MNAFWKEVGSGAEKVWAFWTKIKELDQQQFNAIPAAKRPEKYTEGNALDEFWSHKYLESQGKTLSVVEFRQEFKKIDANSDKNMGLLEFLIWEYKFTVDELMKRPQGGESGEVLKAQAMLAEVETRFKAAQAALDQASVTEAKAKSTKEQAVKSADEATKTAASAAAAAAEQQAAVDALKAQEDAHAAKTAELTAKAEAGGVSGMKAKNELAQHLAEDPLPLRKAKITATAAAKKTEKAKQSADGAAQAAAEAKGKADAAAASAESDRLSAEKAAAQAKADQEAAEAAVQEGQRKLEEAEAFLEEQKAKGTGQTHGTFWWLDRELKERKDHMPKTGSAKLLF
;
A
#
# COMPACT_ATOMS: atom_id res chain seq x y z
N MET A 1 -41.32 0.63 -18.43
CA MET A 1 -41.18 -0.64 -19.17
C MET A 1 -42.35 -1.60 -18.93
N ASN A 2 -42.72 -1.94 -17.69
CA ASN A 2 -43.83 -2.86 -17.40
C ASN A 2 -45.14 -2.53 -18.14
N ALA A 3 -45.57 -1.27 -18.11
CA ALA A 3 -46.80 -0.81 -18.76
C ALA A 3 -46.86 -1.10 -20.28
N PHE A 4 -45.71 -1.17 -20.95
CA PHE A 4 -45.59 -1.33 -22.40
C PHE A 4 -44.69 -2.51 -22.77
N TRP A 5 -44.60 -3.53 -21.91
CA TRP A 5 -43.66 -4.64 -22.11
C TRP A 5 -43.88 -5.39 -23.43
N LYS A 6 -45.14 -5.52 -23.88
CA LYS A 6 -45.46 -6.19 -25.15
C LYS A 6 -44.92 -5.41 -26.36
N GLU A 7 -44.91 -4.09 -26.26
CA GLU A 7 -44.50 -3.19 -27.34
C GLU A 7 -43.00 -2.90 -27.33
N VAL A 8 -42.40 -2.75 -26.15
CA VAL A 8 -41.00 -2.31 -26.00
C VAL A 8 -40.06 -3.40 -25.49
N GLY A 9 -40.57 -4.55 -25.04
CA GLY A 9 -39.78 -5.60 -24.39
C GLY A 9 -38.71 -6.21 -25.30
N SER A 10 -39.00 -6.39 -26.60
CA SER A 10 -37.99 -6.84 -27.58
C SER A 10 -36.90 -5.80 -27.84
N GLY A 11 -37.16 -4.53 -27.53
CA GLY A 11 -36.23 -3.41 -27.64
C GLY A 11 -35.69 -2.94 -26.30
N ALA A 12 -35.77 -3.76 -25.24
CA ALA A 12 -35.40 -3.36 -23.90
C ALA A 12 -33.94 -2.88 -23.78
N GLU A 13 -33.00 -3.48 -24.51
CA GLU A 13 -31.61 -3.00 -24.58
C GLU A 13 -31.49 -1.58 -25.13
N LYS A 14 -32.38 -1.17 -26.06
CA LYS A 14 -32.41 0.21 -26.55
C LYS A 14 -32.87 1.17 -25.45
N VAL A 15 -33.84 0.75 -24.64
CA VAL A 15 -34.30 1.53 -23.47
C VAL A 15 -33.20 1.64 -22.41
N TRP A 16 -32.43 0.57 -22.20
CA TRP A 16 -31.24 0.60 -21.35
C TRP A 16 -30.19 1.59 -21.88
N ALA A 17 -29.85 1.53 -23.17
CA ALA A 17 -28.90 2.44 -23.78
C ALA A 17 -29.32 3.92 -23.65
N PHE A 18 -30.62 4.20 -23.80
CA PHE A 18 -31.19 5.53 -23.53
C PHE A 18 -30.93 5.99 -22.10
N TRP A 19 -31.24 5.14 -21.11
CA TRP A 19 -31.00 5.43 -19.70
C TRP A 19 -29.51 5.64 -19.39
N THR A 20 -28.62 4.76 -19.89
CA THR A 20 -27.17 4.90 -19.70
C THR A 20 -26.67 6.22 -20.26
N LYS A 21 -27.18 6.65 -21.42
CA LYS A 21 -26.80 7.93 -22.00
C LYS A 21 -27.33 9.13 -21.21
N ILE A 22 -28.55 9.04 -20.68
CA ILE A 22 -29.08 10.07 -19.76
C ILE A 22 -28.20 10.18 -18.51
N LYS A 23 -27.80 9.06 -17.90
CA LYS A 23 -26.90 9.06 -16.74
C LYS A 23 -25.55 9.72 -17.04
N GLU A 24 -24.98 9.39 -18.19
CA GLU A 24 -23.73 10.01 -18.64
C GLU A 24 -23.87 11.54 -18.74
N LEU A 25 -24.96 12.02 -19.34
CA LEU A 25 -25.21 13.45 -19.50
C LEU A 25 -25.62 14.14 -18.20
N ASP A 26 -26.32 13.47 -17.30
CA ASP A 26 -26.64 13.98 -15.96
C ASP A 26 -25.35 14.20 -15.15
N GLN A 27 -24.40 13.26 -15.25
CA GLN A 27 -23.07 13.43 -14.66
C GLN A 27 -22.31 14.61 -15.28
N GLN A 28 -22.41 14.82 -16.59
CA GLN A 28 -21.79 15.97 -17.27
C GLN A 28 -22.48 17.29 -16.90
N GLN A 29 -23.80 17.29 -16.75
CA GLN A 29 -24.59 18.40 -16.25
C GLN A 29 -24.12 18.81 -14.86
N PHE A 30 -23.96 17.86 -13.94
CA PHE A 30 -23.39 18.10 -12.62
C PHE A 30 -21.97 18.67 -12.70
N ASN A 31 -21.13 18.12 -13.59
CA ASN A 31 -19.74 18.57 -13.75
C ASN A 31 -19.62 19.98 -14.33
N ALA A 32 -20.60 20.41 -15.13
CA ALA A 32 -20.67 21.75 -15.69
C ALA A 32 -21.12 22.81 -14.67
N ILE A 33 -21.63 22.41 -13.50
CA ILE A 33 -21.94 23.35 -12.42
C ILE A 33 -20.64 24.00 -11.94
N PRO A 34 -20.54 25.34 -11.88
CA PRO A 34 -19.36 26.02 -11.37
C PRO A 34 -18.99 25.53 -9.97
N ALA A 35 -17.71 25.30 -9.69
CA ALA A 35 -17.24 24.69 -8.44
C ALA A 35 -17.79 25.41 -7.18
N ALA A 36 -17.96 26.73 -7.22
CA ALA A 36 -18.53 27.52 -6.13
C ALA A 36 -20.01 27.22 -5.80
N LYS A 37 -20.73 26.56 -6.71
CA LYS A 37 -22.16 26.23 -6.59
C LYS A 37 -22.42 24.72 -6.68
N ARG A 38 -21.38 23.92 -6.92
CA ARG A 38 -21.50 22.49 -7.11
C ARG A 38 -21.54 21.80 -5.74
N PRO A 39 -22.51 20.91 -5.50
CA PRO A 39 -22.49 20.06 -4.31
C PRO A 39 -21.17 19.28 -4.18
N GLU A 40 -20.76 18.97 -2.95
CA GLU A 40 -19.52 18.22 -2.70
C GLU A 40 -19.54 16.82 -3.31
N LYS A 41 -20.73 16.23 -3.39
CA LYS A 41 -20.93 14.87 -3.89
C LYS A 41 -21.99 14.86 -4.98
N TYR A 42 -21.67 14.17 -6.08
CA TYR A 42 -22.66 13.83 -7.09
C TYR A 42 -23.68 12.85 -6.54
N THR A 43 -24.95 13.15 -6.78
CA THR A 43 -26.08 12.22 -6.58
C THR A 43 -26.75 12.09 -7.93
N GLU A 44 -27.01 10.85 -8.35
CA GLU A 44 -27.67 10.56 -9.62
C GLU A 44 -29.00 11.32 -9.71
N GLY A 45 -29.13 12.16 -10.73
CA GLY A 45 -30.32 12.94 -11.01
C GLY A 45 -31.41 12.11 -11.68
N ASN A 46 -32.57 12.74 -11.91
CA ASN A 46 -33.73 12.10 -12.52
C ASN A 46 -34.18 12.76 -13.84
N ALA A 47 -33.58 13.89 -14.24
CA ALA A 47 -33.93 14.62 -15.44
C ALA A 47 -32.77 15.51 -15.93
N LEU A 48 -32.75 15.80 -17.23
CA LEU A 48 -31.81 16.71 -17.87
C LEU A 48 -32.46 18.07 -18.12
N ASP A 49 -31.72 19.17 -17.95
CA ASP A 49 -32.21 20.51 -18.30
C ASP A 49 -32.38 20.68 -19.82
N GLU A 50 -32.93 21.82 -20.27
CA GLU A 50 -33.14 22.13 -21.69
C GLU A 50 -31.87 21.95 -22.54
N PHE A 51 -30.70 22.37 -22.04
CA PHE A 51 -29.44 22.29 -22.78
C PHE A 51 -28.96 20.84 -22.90
N TRP A 52 -28.94 20.10 -21.80
CA TRP A 52 -28.50 18.70 -21.80
C TRP A 52 -29.50 17.77 -22.48
N SER A 53 -30.77 18.13 -22.48
CA SER A 53 -31.82 17.44 -23.25
C SER A 53 -31.60 17.62 -24.75
N HIS A 54 -31.21 18.80 -25.21
CA HIS A 54 -30.85 19.02 -26.61
C HIS A 54 -29.63 18.17 -26.99
N LYS A 55 -28.59 18.15 -26.15
CA LYS A 55 -27.43 17.27 -26.33
C LYS A 55 -27.78 15.80 -26.35
N TYR A 56 -28.72 15.39 -25.51
CA TYR A 56 -29.23 14.03 -25.51
C TYR A 56 -29.88 13.69 -26.86
N LEU A 57 -30.80 14.52 -27.37
CA LEU A 57 -31.45 14.26 -28.66
C LEU A 57 -30.45 14.24 -29.83
N GLU A 58 -29.45 15.13 -29.83
CA GLU A 58 -28.34 15.08 -30.80
C GLU A 58 -27.63 13.73 -30.76
N SER A 59 -27.32 13.21 -29.57
CA SER A 59 -26.66 11.92 -29.39
C SER A 59 -27.51 10.73 -29.86
N GLN A 60 -28.84 10.89 -29.92
CA GLN A 60 -29.77 9.90 -30.47
C GLN A 60 -29.98 10.05 -31.99
N GLY A 61 -29.15 10.88 -32.66
CA GLY A 61 -29.23 11.13 -34.10
C GLY A 61 -30.32 12.12 -34.51
N LYS A 62 -30.93 12.83 -33.55
CA LYS A 62 -31.95 13.84 -33.79
C LYS A 62 -31.32 15.23 -33.76
N THR A 63 -30.67 15.58 -34.86
CA THR A 63 -30.08 16.91 -35.04
C THR A 63 -31.19 17.92 -35.31
N LEU A 64 -31.55 18.68 -34.29
CA LEU A 64 -32.55 19.75 -34.36
C LEU A 64 -31.87 21.10 -34.22
N SER A 65 -32.30 22.11 -34.97
CA SER A 65 -31.99 23.50 -34.63
C SER A 65 -32.60 23.86 -33.28
N VAL A 66 -32.12 24.93 -32.63
CA VAL A 66 -32.65 25.37 -31.33
C VAL A 66 -34.16 25.64 -31.38
N VAL A 67 -34.65 26.15 -32.52
CA VAL A 67 -36.09 26.46 -32.70
C VAL A 67 -36.89 25.16 -32.80
N GLU A 68 -36.44 24.21 -33.61
CA GLU A 68 -37.10 22.90 -33.77
C GLU A 68 -37.05 22.10 -32.46
N PHE A 69 -35.89 22.11 -31.78
CA PHE A 69 -35.73 21.48 -30.47
C PHE A 69 -36.75 22.01 -29.47
N ARG A 70 -36.90 23.33 -29.32
CA ARG A 70 -37.88 23.91 -28.39
C ARG A 70 -39.33 23.56 -28.73
N GLN A 71 -39.64 23.34 -30.01
CA GLN A 71 -40.97 22.89 -30.42
C GLN A 71 -41.22 21.43 -30.02
N GLU A 72 -40.23 20.55 -30.20
CA GLU A 72 -40.31 19.16 -29.77
C GLU A 72 -40.23 19.00 -28.24
N PHE A 73 -39.36 19.78 -27.58
CA PHE A 73 -39.17 19.75 -26.13
C PHE A 73 -40.46 20.10 -25.38
N LYS A 74 -41.26 21.05 -25.88
CA LYS A 74 -42.60 21.34 -25.33
C LYS A 74 -43.57 20.15 -25.38
N LYS A 75 -43.35 19.18 -26.28
CA LYS A 75 -44.14 17.94 -26.36
C LYS A 75 -43.60 16.87 -25.41
N ILE A 76 -42.32 16.94 -25.09
CA ILE A 76 -41.64 16.02 -24.18
C ILE A 76 -41.88 16.41 -22.72
N ASP A 77 -41.66 17.69 -22.38
CA ASP A 77 -41.85 18.33 -21.07
C ASP A 77 -43.34 18.40 -20.71
N ALA A 78 -43.88 17.25 -20.32
CA ALA A 78 -45.31 17.05 -20.11
C ALA A 78 -45.81 17.72 -18.83
N ASN A 79 -44.92 17.92 -17.85
CA ASN A 79 -45.22 18.57 -16.57
C ASN A 79 -44.80 20.06 -16.53
N SER A 80 -44.17 20.58 -17.59
CA SER A 80 -43.72 21.97 -17.73
C SER A 80 -42.66 22.41 -16.70
N ASP A 81 -41.82 21.48 -16.24
CA ASP A 81 -40.74 21.75 -15.27
C ASP A 81 -39.41 22.20 -15.93
N LYS A 82 -39.36 22.24 -17.26
CA LYS A 82 -38.19 22.57 -18.10
C LYS A 82 -37.04 21.57 -18.05
N ASN A 83 -37.29 20.39 -17.51
CA ASN A 83 -36.37 19.27 -17.60
C ASN A 83 -37.04 18.15 -18.39
N MET A 84 -36.24 17.18 -18.78
CA MET A 84 -36.69 15.97 -19.45
C MET A 84 -36.26 14.77 -18.62
N GLY A 85 -37.23 14.11 -18.02
CA GLY A 85 -37.05 12.78 -17.45
C GLY A 85 -36.94 11.71 -18.53
N LEU A 86 -36.32 10.58 -18.19
CA LEU A 86 -36.32 9.41 -19.09
C LEU A 86 -37.74 8.99 -19.47
N LEU A 87 -38.69 9.05 -18.53
CA LEU A 87 -40.08 8.67 -18.78
C LEU A 87 -40.73 9.55 -19.87
N GLU A 88 -40.55 10.86 -19.79
CA GLU A 88 -41.06 11.83 -20.76
C GLU A 88 -40.47 11.59 -22.15
N PHE A 89 -39.15 11.39 -22.21
CA PHE A 89 -38.48 11.04 -23.46
C PHE A 89 -39.03 9.74 -24.06
N LEU A 90 -39.23 8.69 -23.25
CA LEU A 90 -39.72 7.40 -23.73
C LEU A 90 -41.16 7.48 -24.23
N ILE A 91 -42.03 8.24 -23.56
CA ILE A 91 -43.41 8.47 -24.03
C ILE A 91 -43.39 9.12 -25.41
N TRP A 92 -42.56 10.14 -25.61
CA TRP A 92 -42.43 10.83 -26.89
C TRP A 92 -41.76 9.97 -27.99
N GLU A 93 -40.65 9.30 -27.69
CA GLU A 93 -39.91 8.45 -28.65
C GLU A 93 -40.77 7.31 -29.19
N TYR A 94 -41.53 6.64 -28.32
CA TYR A 94 -42.39 5.53 -28.70
C TYR A 94 -43.81 5.96 -29.08
N LYS A 95 -44.10 7.27 -29.08
CA LYS A 95 -45.40 7.86 -29.44
C LYS A 95 -46.56 7.33 -28.60
N PHE A 96 -46.29 7.03 -27.33
CA PHE A 96 -47.32 6.72 -26.34
C PHE A 96 -47.90 8.00 -25.75
N THR A 97 -48.96 7.85 -24.96
CA THR A 97 -49.56 8.96 -24.21
C THR A 97 -49.48 8.74 -22.71
N VAL A 98 -49.47 9.85 -21.95
CA VAL A 98 -49.54 9.82 -20.48
C VAL A 98 -50.82 9.11 -20.02
N ASP A 99 -51.95 9.38 -20.68
CA ASP A 99 -53.24 8.74 -20.37
C ASP A 99 -53.18 7.21 -20.53
N GLU A 100 -52.57 6.70 -21.61
CA GLU A 100 -52.36 5.26 -21.79
C GLU A 100 -51.45 4.67 -20.70
N LEU A 101 -50.35 5.34 -20.38
CA LEU A 101 -49.42 4.91 -19.34
C LEU A 101 -50.12 4.77 -17.98
N MET A 102 -50.97 5.75 -17.61
CA MET A 102 -51.67 5.76 -16.33
C MET A 102 -52.73 4.67 -16.22
N LYS A 103 -53.29 4.21 -17.35
CA LYS A 103 -54.31 3.14 -17.40
C LYS A 103 -53.69 1.73 -17.42
N ARG A 104 -52.43 1.61 -17.80
CA ARG A 104 -51.76 0.30 -17.99
C ARG A 104 -51.20 -0.25 -16.67
N PRO A 105 -51.23 -1.58 -16.45
CA PRO A 105 -50.61 -2.18 -15.29
C PRO A 105 -49.12 -1.86 -15.23
N GLN A 106 -48.67 -1.24 -14.14
CA GLN A 106 -47.27 -0.84 -14.00
C GLN A 106 -46.40 -1.89 -13.29
N GLY A 107 -46.99 -3.01 -12.85
CA GLY A 107 -46.32 -3.98 -11.99
C GLY A 107 -46.05 -3.36 -10.63
N GLY A 108 -46.94 -3.61 -9.66
CA GLY A 108 -46.79 -3.05 -8.31
C GLY A 108 -45.55 -3.58 -7.59
N GLU A 109 -45.30 -3.08 -6.38
CA GLU A 109 -44.28 -3.58 -5.46
C GLU A 109 -44.68 -4.96 -4.89
N SER A 110 -44.72 -5.96 -5.77
CA SER A 110 -44.86 -7.36 -5.37
C SER A 110 -43.71 -7.74 -4.43
N GLY A 111 -43.97 -8.67 -3.49
CA GLY A 111 -42.97 -9.11 -2.52
C GLY A 111 -41.72 -9.68 -3.20
N GLU A 112 -41.90 -10.27 -4.38
CA GLU A 112 -40.84 -10.81 -5.23
C GLU A 112 -39.95 -9.71 -5.83
N VAL A 113 -40.54 -8.60 -6.29
CA VAL A 113 -39.80 -7.43 -6.80
C VAL A 113 -38.99 -6.79 -5.68
N LEU A 114 -39.60 -6.58 -4.51
CA LEU A 114 -38.91 -6.03 -3.34
C LEU A 114 -37.75 -6.92 -2.90
N LYS A 115 -37.96 -8.24 -2.90
CA LYS A 115 -36.90 -9.21 -2.60
C LYS A 115 -35.77 -9.17 -3.63
N ALA A 116 -36.08 -9.09 -4.93
CA ALA A 116 -35.05 -8.99 -5.97
C ALA A 116 -34.23 -7.70 -5.85
N GLN A 117 -34.88 -6.56 -5.58
CA GLN A 117 -34.21 -5.28 -5.32
C GLN A 117 -33.31 -5.36 -4.08
N ALA A 118 -33.78 -5.98 -3.00
CA ALA A 118 -32.98 -6.19 -1.79
C ALA A 118 -31.75 -7.07 -2.05
N MET A 119 -31.89 -8.14 -2.84
CA MET A 119 -30.77 -9.00 -3.23
C MET A 119 -29.75 -8.24 -4.09
N LEU A 120 -30.21 -7.41 -5.02
CA LEU A 120 -29.32 -6.55 -5.81
C LEU A 120 -28.55 -5.53 -4.93
N ALA A 121 -29.24 -4.92 -3.97
CA ALA A 121 -28.61 -4.02 -2.99
C ALA A 121 -27.59 -4.75 -2.11
N GLU A 122 -27.86 -6.00 -1.72
CA GLU A 122 -26.89 -6.85 -1.03
C GLU A 122 -25.68 -7.14 -1.91
N VAL A 123 -25.86 -7.51 -3.17
CA VAL A 123 -24.76 -7.71 -4.15
C VAL A 123 -23.89 -6.47 -4.24
N GLU A 124 -24.50 -5.29 -4.41
CA GLU A 124 -23.75 -4.03 -4.48
C GLU A 124 -22.97 -3.74 -3.19
N THR A 125 -23.56 -4.04 -2.03
CA THR A 125 -22.90 -3.88 -0.74
C THR A 125 -21.70 -4.81 -0.62
N ARG A 126 -21.83 -6.08 -1.03
CA ARG A 126 -20.71 -7.04 -1.03
C ARG A 126 -19.62 -6.67 -2.02
N PHE A 127 -19.97 -6.12 -3.18
CA PHE A 127 -18.99 -5.69 -4.17
C PHE A 127 -18.19 -4.48 -3.69
N LYS A 128 -18.84 -3.50 -3.05
CA LYS A 128 -18.14 -2.38 -2.40
C LYS A 128 -17.21 -2.86 -1.30
N ALA A 129 -17.64 -3.83 -0.49
CA ALA A 129 -16.80 -4.43 0.54
C ALA A 129 -15.60 -5.18 -0.05
N ALA A 130 -15.82 -5.96 -1.12
CA ALA A 130 -14.75 -6.66 -1.82
C ALA A 130 -13.72 -5.69 -2.41
N GLN A 131 -14.19 -4.60 -3.05
CA GLN A 131 -13.28 -3.57 -3.56
C GLN A 131 -12.47 -2.90 -2.45
N ALA A 132 -13.12 -2.53 -1.34
CA ALA A 132 -12.43 -1.93 -0.22
C ALA A 132 -11.36 -2.87 0.37
N ALA A 133 -11.65 -4.18 0.44
CA ALA A 133 -10.70 -5.18 0.90
C ALA A 133 -9.53 -5.36 -0.08
N LEU A 134 -9.78 -5.35 -1.40
CA LEU A 134 -8.74 -5.40 -2.42
C LEU A 134 -7.82 -4.17 -2.37
N ASP A 135 -8.40 -2.98 -2.21
CA ASP A 135 -7.63 -1.74 -2.08
C ASP A 135 -6.77 -1.78 -0.82
N GLN A 136 -7.32 -2.22 0.32
CA GLN A 136 -6.56 -2.41 1.56
C GLN A 136 -5.42 -3.41 1.38
N ALA A 137 -5.67 -4.58 0.79
CA ALA A 137 -4.65 -5.60 0.53
C ALA A 137 -3.52 -5.05 -0.35
N SER A 138 -3.84 -4.26 -1.38
CA SER A 138 -2.81 -3.64 -2.23
C SER A 138 -1.93 -2.64 -1.47
N VAL A 139 -2.53 -1.87 -0.55
CA VAL A 139 -1.81 -0.92 0.30
C VAL A 139 -0.90 -1.64 1.28
N THR A 140 -1.37 -2.71 1.91
CA THR A 140 -0.57 -3.45 2.90
C THR A 140 0.50 -4.31 2.24
N GLU A 141 0.28 -4.84 1.05
CA GLU A 141 1.32 -5.49 0.24
C GLU A 141 2.45 -4.51 -0.12
N ALA A 142 2.11 -3.31 -0.62
CA ALA A 142 3.09 -2.28 -0.94
C ALA A 142 3.90 -1.87 0.29
N LYS A 143 3.24 -1.72 1.45
CA LYS A 143 3.90 -1.45 2.73
C LYS A 143 4.84 -2.60 3.13
N ALA A 144 4.38 -3.85 3.06
CA ALA A 144 5.19 -5.02 3.41
C ALA A 144 6.45 -5.11 2.55
N LYS A 145 6.35 -4.83 1.24
CA LYS A 145 7.50 -4.77 0.34
C LYS A 145 8.51 -3.70 0.77
N SER A 146 8.03 -2.48 1.03
CA SER A 146 8.88 -1.37 1.47
C SER A 146 9.58 -1.67 2.80
N THR A 147 8.85 -2.21 3.78
CA THR A 147 9.43 -2.59 5.09
C THR A 147 10.43 -3.73 4.96
N LYS A 148 10.18 -4.71 4.08
CA LYS A 148 11.14 -5.78 3.79
C LYS A 148 12.44 -5.24 3.17
N GLU A 149 12.35 -4.31 2.23
CA GLU A 149 13.53 -3.65 1.64
C GLU A 149 14.33 -2.86 2.69
N GLN A 150 13.66 -2.20 3.63
CA GLN A 150 14.32 -1.54 4.76
C GLN A 150 15.05 -2.54 5.66
N ALA A 151 14.40 -3.65 6.04
CA ALA A 151 15.02 -4.68 6.88
C ALA A 151 16.28 -5.28 6.22
N VAL A 152 16.27 -5.49 4.91
CA VAL A 152 17.46 -5.94 4.15
C VAL A 152 18.59 -4.91 4.25
N LYS A 153 18.31 -3.63 4.03
CA LYS A 153 19.32 -2.55 4.14
C LYS A 153 19.93 -2.47 5.54
N SER A 154 19.09 -2.55 6.58
CA SER A 154 19.55 -2.52 7.98
C SER A 154 20.39 -3.76 8.32
N ALA A 155 20.05 -4.94 7.79
CA ALA A 155 20.84 -6.17 7.98
C ALA A 155 22.21 -6.09 7.28
N ASP A 156 22.27 -5.54 6.06
CA ASP A 156 23.53 -5.31 5.34
C ASP A 156 24.42 -4.31 6.09
N GLU A 157 23.83 -3.24 6.63
CA GLU A 157 24.54 -2.25 7.45
C GLU A 157 25.07 -2.83 8.76
N ALA A 158 24.27 -3.65 9.45
CA ALA A 158 24.70 -4.36 10.65
C ALA A 158 25.87 -5.30 10.35
N THR A 159 25.82 -6.03 9.23
CA THR A 159 26.90 -6.94 8.80
C THR A 159 28.19 -6.17 8.52
N LYS A 160 28.11 -5.05 7.79
CA LYS A 160 29.26 -4.18 7.50
C LYS A 160 29.86 -3.58 8.78
N THR A 161 29.01 -3.16 9.70
CA THR A 161 29.43 -2.54 10.97
C THR A 161 30.07 -3.57 11.91
N ALA A 162 29.52 -4.78 11.98
CA ALA A 162 30.12 -5.89 12.73
C ALA A 162 31.51 -6.27 12.18
N ALA A 163 31.69 -6.30 10.86
CA ALA A 163 33.00 -6.55 10.25
C ALA A 163 34.03 -5.47 10.62
N SER A 164 33.61 -4.20 10.64
CA SER A 164 34.45 -3.08 11.09
C SER A 164 34.83 -3.21 12.58
N ALA A 165 33.88 -3.57 13.44
CA ALA A 165 34.14 -3.80 14.87
C ALA A 165 35.10 -4.96 15.10
N ALA A 166 34.97 -6.05 14.33
CA ALA A 166 35.89 -7.18 14.39
C ALA A 166 37.32 -6.78 13.96
N ALA A 167 37.46 -5.95 12.93
CA ALA A 167 38.76 -5.43 12.51
C ALA A 167 39.40 -4.53 13.58
N ALA A 168 38.62 -3.63 14.19
CA ALA A 168 39.10 -2.78 15.28
C ALA A 168 39.51 -3.58 16.52
N ALA A 169 38.75 -4.63 16.87
CA ALA A 169 39.11 -5.54 17.96
C ALA A 169 40.40 -6.33 17.67
N ALA A 170 40.61 -6.76 16.42
CA ALA A 170 41.86 -7.42 16.02
C ALA A 170 43.06 -6.46 16.08
N GLU A 171 42.89 -5.20 15.68
CA GLU A 171 43.93 -4.17 15.80
C GLU A 171 44.27 -3.85 17.25
N GLN A 172 43.25 -3.74 18.13
CA GLN A 172 43.45 -3.60 19.56
C GLN A 172 44.24 -4.78 20.13
N GLN A 173 43.85 -6.02 19.78
CA GLN A 173 44.56 -7.22 20.25
C GLN A 173 46.01 -7.23 19.78
N ALA A 174 46.27 -6.90 18.51
CA ALA A 174 47.62 -6.78 17.99
C ALA A 174 48.45 -5.69 18.70
N ALA A 175 47.83 -4.56 19.06
CA ALA A 175 48.50 -3.50 19.82
C ALA A 175 48.84 -3.95 21.26
N VAL A 176 47.94 -4.69 21.92
CA VAL A 176 48.17 -5.28 23.24
C VAL A 176 49.27 -6.34 23.19
N ASP A 177 49.24 -7.25 22.21
CA ASP A 177 50.26 -8.29 22.04
C ASP A 177 51.64 -7.68 21.74
N ALA A 178 51.69 -6.61 20.94
CA ALA A 178 52.93 -5.88 20.65
C ALA A 178 53.48 -5.16 21.88
N LEU A 179 52.62 -4.61 22.75
CA LEU A 179 53.03 -4.02 24.02
C LEU A 179 53.57 -5.10 24.95
N LYS A 180 52.85 -6.22 25.08
CA LYS A 180 53.27 -7.35 25.91
C LYS A 180 54.59 -7.96 25.44
N ALA A 181 54.80 -8.12 24.14
CA ALA A 181 56.07 -8.60 23.59
C ALA A 181 57.24 -7.65 23.91
N GLN A 182 57.00 -6.33 23.95
CA GLN A 182 58.01 -5.35 24.39
C GLN A 182 58.30 -5.48 25.89
N GLU A 183 57.27 -5.69 26.71
CA GLU A 183 57.41 -5.92 28.16
C GLU A 183 58.15 -7.23 28.46
N ASP A 184 57.79 -8.34 27.80
CA ASP A 184 58.41 -9.66 27.97
C ASP A 184 59.88 -9.66 27.48
N ALA A 185 60.19 -8.99 26.37
CA ALA A 185 61.55 -8.86 25.88
C ALA A 185 62.44 -8.04 26.83
N HIS A 186 61.86 -7.03 27.47
CA HIS A 186 62.53 -6.24 28.51
C HIS A 186 62.78 -7.13 29.75
N ALA A 187 61.75 -7.79 30.27
CA ALA A 187 61.85 -8.68 31.42
C ALA A 187 62.84 -9.83 31.21
N ALA A 188 62.85 -10.45 30.02
CA ALA A 188 63.79 -11.52 29.68
C ALA A 188 65.24 -11.04 29.70
N LYS A 189 65.49 -9.82 29.19
CA LYS A 189 66.83 -9.23 29.19
C LYS A 189 67.28 -8.79 30.59
N THR A 190 66.35 -8.32 31.42
CA THR A 190 66.59 -8.11 32.87
C THR A 190 66.99 -9.43 33.55
N ALA A 191 66.26 -10.51 33.30
CA ALA A 191 66.55 -11.83 33.89
C ALA A 191 67.91 -12.40 33.43
N GLU A 192 68.22 -12.30 32.13
CA GLU A 192 69.50 -12.75 31.56
C GLU A 192 70.70 -12.02 32.19
N LEU A 193 70.61 -10.70 32.30
CA LEU A 193 71.65 -9.87 32.89
C LEU A 193 71.78 -10.12 34.40
N THR A 194 70.68 -10.43 35.09
CA THR A 194 70.67 -10.81 36.52
C THR A 194 71.43 -12.10 36.75
N ALA A 195 71.13 -13.15 35.97
CA ALA A 195 71.83 -14.42 36.07
C ALA A 195 73.34 -14.30 35.77
N LYS A 196 73.73 -13.50 34.77
CA LYS A 196 75.15 -13.25 34.45
C LYS A 196 75.88 -12.44 35.52
N ALA A 197 75.18 -11.52 36.20
CA ALA A 197 75.73 -10.71 37.28
C ALA A 197 76.04 -11.53 38.55
N GLU A 198 75.28 -12.60 38.80
CA GLU A 198 75.44 -13.50 39.96
C GLU A 198 76.58 -14.52 39.80
N ALA A 199 77.00 -14.85 38.56
CA ALA A 199 78.02 -15.86 38.27
C ALA A 199 79.47 -15.50 38.71
N GLY A 200 79.76 -14.24 39.07
CA GLY A 200 81.07 -13.80 39.60
C GLY A 200 82.19 -13.62 38.54
N GLY A 201 83.31 -13.00 38.93
CA GLY A 201 84.47 -12.71 38.06
C GLY A 201 84.39 -11.39 37.26
N VAL A 202 85.35 -11.14 36.35
CA VAL A 202 85.41 -9.91 35.52
C VAL A 202 84.19 -9.80 34.58
N SER A 203 83.68 -10.92 34.05
CA SER A 203 82.43 -10.95 33.26
C SER A 203 81.19 -10.69 34.13
N GLY A 204 81.15 -11.19 35.37
CA GLY A 204 80.09 -10.90 36.33
C GLY A 204 80.06 -9.42 36.76
N MET A 205 81.23 -8.78 36.86
CA MET A 205 81.34 -7.33 37.12
C MET A 205 80.83 -6.50 35.93
N LYS A 206 81.12 -6.93 34.70
CA LYS A 206 80.58 -6.33 33.47
C LYS A 206 79.06 -6.53 33.37
N ALA A 207 78.57 -7.73 33.66
CA ALA A 207 77.14 -8.03 33.71
C ALA A 207 76.41 -7.29 34.84
N LYS A 208 77.05 -7.05 36.00
CA LYS A 208 76.51 -6.15 37.04
C LYS A 208 76.40 -4.71 36.56
N ASN A 209 77.35 -4.24 35.77
CA ASN A 209 77.30 -2.90 35.17
C ASN A 209 76.24 -2.81 34.06
N GLU A 210 76.14 -3.83 33.20
CA GLU A 210 75.12 -3.93 32.14
C GLU A 210 73.73 -4.16 32.72
N LEU A 211 73.59 -4.95 33.79
CA LEU A 211 72.36 -5.11 34.56
C LEU A 211 72.01 -3.82 35.29
N ALA A 212 72.97 -3.13 35.91
CA ALA A 212 72.72 -1.82 36.51
C ALA A 212 72.36 -0.79 35.43
N GLN A 213 72.92 -0.88 34.22
CA GLN A 213 72.48 -0.08 33.07
C GLN A 213 71.07 -0.46 32.62
N HIS A 214 70.76 -1.75 32.54
CA HIS A 214 69.46 -2.27 32.10
C HIS A 214 68.35 -2.03 33.13
N LEU A 215 68.62 -2.23 34.42
CA LEU A 215 67.75 -1.93 35.57
C LEU A 215 67.67 -0.42 35.84
N ALA A 216 68.73 0.35 35.57
CA ALA A 216 68.62 1.81 35.49
C ALA A 216 67.86 2.26 34.22
N GLU A 217 67.73 1.38 33.23
CA GLU A 217 66.85 1.48 32.04
C GLU A 217 65.51 0.71 32.21
N ASP A 218 65.05 0.43 33.44
CA ASP A 218 63.87 -0.43 33.72
C ASP A 218 62.79 0.28 34.57
N PRO A 219 61.58 -0.27 34.78
CA PRO A 219 60.51 -0.68 33.86
C PRO A 219 59.38 0.35 33.96
N LEU A 220 59.01 1.01 32.87
CA LEU A 220 57.86 1.93 32.85
C LEU A 220 57.99 3.15 33.79
N PRO A 221 57.41 4.29 33.42
CA PRO A 221 58.15 5.51 33.22
C PRO A 221 57.72 6.56 34.23
N LEU A 222 58.54 6.89 35.24
CA LEU A 222 58.30 8.12 36.02
C LEU A 222 59.58 8.59 36.70
N ARG A 223 60.42 9.30 35.93
CA ARG A 223 61.00 10.62 36.29
C ARG A 223 62.42 10.87 35.74
N LYS A 224 62.49 11.14 34.45
CA LYS A 224 63.32 12.25 33.95
C LYS A 224 64.81 12.26 34.37
N ALA A 225 65.61 11.26 34.04
CA ALA A 225 67.06 11.49 33.97
C ALA A 225 67.46 11.86 32.53
N LYS A 226 66.96 13.00 32.06
CA LYS A 226 67.78 14.14 31.64
C LYS A 226 68.69 13.84 30.43
N ILE A 227 68.18 14.25 29.27
CA ILE A 227 68.89 14.73 28.07
C ILE A 227 69.16 13.70 26.95
N THR A 228 69.11 12.38 27.18
CA THR A 228 69.14 11.37 26.09
C THR A 228 67.78 10.72 25.83
N ALA A 229 66.70 11.46 26.11
CA ALA A 229 65.41 10.91 26.58
C ALA A 229 64.21 11.00 25.61
N THR A 230 64.38 11.29 24.31
CA THR A 230 63.24 11.55 23.43
C THR A 230 62.82 10.41 22.51
N ALA A 231 63.60 9.35 22.30
CA ALA A 231 63.24 8.29 21.34
C ALA A 231 62.61 7.06 22.00
N ALA A 232 63.23 6.52 23.05
CA ALA A 232 62.77 5.30 23.72
C ALA A 232 61.51 5.52 24.58
N ALA A 233 61.47 6.59 25.39
CA ALA A 233 60.27 6.97 26.14
C ALA A 233 59.10 7.34 25.21
N LYS A 234 59.37 7.96 24.05
CA LYS A 234 58.35 8.16 23.01
C LYS A 234 57.90 6.84 22.39
N LYS A 235 58.74 5.80 22.32
CA LYS A 235 58.36 4.52 21.69
C LYS A 235 57.39 3.73 22.56
N THR A 236 57.65 3.59 23.86
CA THR A 236 56.75 2.88 24.79
C THR A 236 55.50 3.69 25.11
N GLU A 237 55.62 5.01 25.31
CA GLU A 237 54.45 5.89 25.48
C GLU A 237 53.59 5.90 24.21
N LYS A 238 54.19 5.92 23.01
CA LYS A 238 53.44 5.79 21.75
C LYS A 238 52.81 4.42 21.59
N ALA A 239 53.43 3.34 22.09
CA ALA A 239 52.85 2.00 22.08
C ALA A 239 51.63 1.91 23.03
N LYS A 240 51.73 2.49 24.24
CA LYS A 240 50.61 2.55 25.20
C LYS A 240 49.47 3.45 24.70
N GLN A 241 49.78 4.65 24.19
CA GLN A 241 48.80 5.54 23.56
C GLN A 241 48.15 4.88 22.34
N SER A 242 48.89 4.07 21.57
CA SER A 242 48.35 3.29 20.47
C SER A 242 47.41 2.18 20.96
N ALA A 243 47.74 1.49 22.05
CA ALA A 243 46.88 0.45 22.63
C ALA A 243 45.60 1.05 23.24
N ASP A 244 45.72 2.17 23.97
CA ASP A 244 44.58 2.89 24.55
C ASP A 244 43.66 3.47 23.45
N GLY A 245 44.26 4.05 22.39
CA GLY A 245 43.52 4.54 21.22
C GLY A 245 42.81 3.42 20.46
N ALA A 246 43.47 2.27 20.27
CA ALA A 246 42.85 1.10 19.64
C ALA A 246 41.72 0.51 20.51
N ALA A 247 41.86 0.52 21.84
CA ALA A 247 40.82 0.10 22.76
C ALA A 247 39.58 1.00 22.73
N GLN A 248 39.77 2.32 22.66
CA GLN A 248 38.66 3.27 22.47
C GLN A 248 37.96 3.04 21.12
N ALA A 249 38.73 2.91 20.04
CA ALA A 249 38.19 2.66 18.70
C ALA A 249 37.39 1.34 18.64
N ALA A 250 37.88 0.26 19.26
CA ALA A 250 37.18 -1.02 19.33
C ALA A 250 35.90 -0.94 20.17
N ALA A 251 35.92 -0.23 21.31
CA ALA A 251 34.73 -0.02 22.14
C ALA A 251 33.64 0.78 21.41
N GLU A 252 34.03 1.86 20.71
CA GLU A 252 33.11 2.64 19.88
C GLU A 252 32.55 1.83 18.71
N ALA A 253 33.39 1.06 18.03
CA ALA A 253 32.97 0.22 16.91
C ALA A 253 32.02 -0.88 17.37
N LYS A 254 32.28 -1.49 18.54
CA LYS A 254 31.37 -2.47 19.16
C LYS A 254 30.01 -1.84 19.50
N GLY A 255 30.00 -0.66 20.14
CA GLY A 255 28.75 0.04 20.44
C GLY A 255 27.93 0.36 19.19
N LYS A 256 28.58 0.76 18.09
CA LYS A 256 27.93 0.96 16.79
C LYS A 256 27.40 -0.34 16.20
N ALA A 257 28.14 -1.44 16.31
CA ALA A 257 27.70 -2.75 15.82
C ALA A 257 26.48 -3.27 16.60
N ASP A 258 26.49 -3.14 17.94
CA ASP A 258 25.37 -3.54 18.79
C ASP A 258 24.11 -2.71 18.49
N ALA A 259 24.26 -1.39 18.27
CA ALA A 259 23.16 -0.52 17.86
C ALA A 259 22.61 -0.87 16.47
N ALA A 260 23.48 -1.14 15.50
CA ALA A 260 23.07 -1.55 14.15
C ALA A 260 22.36 -2.92 14.17
N ALA A 261 22.84 -3.88 14.97
CA ALA A 261 22.19 -5.17 15.14
C ALA A 261 20.80 -5.04 15.78
N ALA A 262 20.65 -4.19 16.80
CA ALA A 262 19.34 -3.92 17.41
C ALA A 262 18.36 -3.27 16.42
N SER A 263 18.84 -2.35 15.58
CA SER A 263 18.03 -1.74 14.52
C SER A 263 17.60 -2.77 13.47
N ALA A 264 18.52 -3.62 13.01
CA ALA A 264 18.22 -4.67 12.03
C ALA A 264 17.17 -5.66 12.56
N GLU A 265 17.26 -6.03 13.84
CA GLU A 265 16.27 -6.92 14.47
C GLU A 265 14.90 -6.27 14.60
N SER A 266 14.84 -4.99 15.00
CA SER A 266 13.59 -4.22 15.05
C SER A 266 12.93 -4.12 13.66
N ASP A 267 13.71 -3.86 12.62
CA ASP A 267 13.21 -3.78 11.24
C ASP A 267 12.77 -5.15 10.71
N ARG A 268 13.47 -6.23 11.07
CA ARG A 268 13.08 -7.62 10.75
C ARG A 268 11.72 -7.95 11.35
N LEU A 269 11.52 -7.70 12.65
CA LEU A 269 10.23 -7.92 13.32
C LEU A 269 9.11 -7.08 12.71
N SER A 270 9.42 -5.85 12.30
CA SER A 270 8.45 -4.97 11.62
C SER A 270 8.08 -5.50 10.24
N ALA A 271 9.05 -6.03 9.48
CA ALA A 271 8.82 -6.66 8.18
C ALA A 271 7.97 -7.94 8.31
N GLU A 272 8.21 -8.76 9.33
CA GLU A 272 7.42 -9.96 9.61
C GLU A 272 5.95 -9.62 9.94
N LYS A 273 5.74 -8.62 10.80
CA LYS A 273 4.38 -8.13 11.10
C LYS A 273 3.68 -7.56 9.87
N ALA A 274 4.39 -6.78 9.05
CA ALA A 274 3.84 -6.22 7.83
C ALA A 274 3.47 -7.33 6.80
N ALA A 275 4.31 -8.35 6.67
CA ALA A 275 4.04 -9.49 5.80
C ALA A 275 2.84 -10.32 6.29
N ALA A 276 2.73 -10.56 7.60
CA ALA A 276 1.58 -11.24 8.19
C ALA A 276 0.28 -10.46 7.97
N GLN A 277 0.30 -9.13 8.13
CA GLN A 277 -0.86 -8.28 7.86
C GLN A 277 -1.26 -8.30 6.38
N ALA A 278 -0.30 -8.16 5.47
CA ALA A 278 -0.56 -8.22 4.03
C ALA A 278 -1.20 -9.56 3.63
N LYS A 279 -0.72 -10.67 4.19
CA LYS A 279 -1.32 -11.99 3.96
C LYS A 279 -2.76 -12.06 4.49
N ALA A 280 -3.01 -11.57 5.70
CA ALA A 280 -4.36 -11.57 6.28
C ALA A 280 -5.34 -10.71 5.46
N ASP A 281 -4.91 -9.54 4.99
CA ASP A 281 -5.73 -8.67 4.15
C ASP A 281 -6.00 -9.29 2.78
N GLN A 282 -5.03 -10.01 2.20
CA GLN A 282 -5.23 -10.76 0.95
C GLN A 282 -6.25 -11.88 1.11
N GLU A 283 -6.18 -12.65 2.21
CA GLU A 283 -7.17 -13.68 2.53
C GLU A 283 -8.56 -13.09 2.75
N ALA A 284 -8.65 -11.93 3.42
CA ALA A 284 -9.91 -11.22 3.62
C ALA A 284 -10.50 -10.68 2.30
N ALA A 285 -9.67 -10.17 1.40
CA ALA A 285 -10.09 -9.71 0.08
C ALA A 285 -10.64 -10.86 -0.77
N GLU A 286 -9.94 -12.00 -0.79
CA GLU A 286 -10.40 -13.21 -1.49
C GLU A 286 -11.75 -13.70 -0.94
N ALA A 287 -11.90 -13.75 0.39
CA ALA A 287 -13.17 -14.13 1.02
C ALA A 287 -14.31 -13.16 0.67
N ALA A 288 -14.03 -11.85 0.63
CA ALA A 288 -15.02 -10.84 0.25
C ALA A 288 -15.45 -10.95 -1.22
N VAL A 289 -14.51 -11.25 -2.13
CA VAL A 289 -14.80 -11.52 -3.55
C VAL A 289 -15.68 -12.75 -3.69
N GLN A 290 -15.36 -13.85 -3.01
CA GLN A 290 -16.15 -15.08 -3.05
C GLN A 290 -17.57 -14.87 -2.50
N GLU A 291 -17.71 -14.11 -1.40
CA GLU A 291 -19.03 -13.78 -0.87
C GLU A 291 -19.84 -12.92 -1.83
N GLY A 292 -19.20 -11.95 -2.50
CA GLY A 292 -19.83 -11.17 -3.56
C GLY A 292 -20.34 -12.05 -4.70
N GLN A 293 -19.50 -12.96 -5.19
CA GLN A 293 -19.85 -13.90 -6.27
C GLN A 293 -21.04 -14.79 -5.87
N ARG A 294 -21.01 -15.33 -4.65
CA ARG A 294 -22.12 -16.13 -4.12
C ARG A 294 -23.43 -15.36 -4.09
N LYS A 295 -23.42 -14.10 -3.63
CA LYS A 295 -24.61 -13.25 -3.61
C LYS A 295 -25.11 -12.89 -4.99
N LEU A 296 -24.20 -12.71 -5.95
CA LEU A 296 -24.54 -12.51 -7.35
C LEU A 296 -25.28 -13.73 -7.90
N GLU A 297 -24.75 -14.94 -7.68
CA GLU A 297 -25.37 -16.20 -8.11
C GLU A 297 -26.73 -16.42 -7.45
N GLU A 298 -26.87 -16.15 -6.15
CA GLU A 298 -28.14 -16.20 -5.43
C GLU A 298 -29.18 -15.25 -6.07
N ALA A 299 -28.78 -14.04 -6.44
CA ALA A 299 -29.64 -13.04 -7.07
C ALA A 299 -30.02 -13.42 -8.51
N GLU A 300 -29.08 -13.92 -9.31
CA GLU A 300 -29.32 -14.42 -10.68
C GLU A 300 -30.31 -15.59 -10.64
N ALA A 301 -30.10 -16.58 -9.77
CA ALA A 301 -30.97 -17.72 -9.63
C ALA A 301 -32.40 -17.32 -9.20
N PHE A 302 -32.51 -16.37 -8.26
CA PHE A 302 -33.81 -15.85 -7.84
C PHE A 302 -34.54 -15.16 -9.00
N LEU A 303 -33.86 -14.30 -9.76
CA LEU A 303 -34.46 -13.61 -10.90
C LEU A 303 -34.89 -14.58 -12.00
N GLU A 304 -34.10 -15.59 -12.33
CA GLU A 304 -34.49 -16.63 -13.30
C GLU A 304 -35.74 -17.38 -12.85
N GLU A 305 -35.82 -17.75 -11.57
CA GLU A 305 -37.01 -18.38 -11.00
C GLU A 305 -38.24 -17.46 -11.08
N GLN A 306 -38.08 -16.18 -10.75
CA GLN A 306 -39.19 -15.21 -10.81
C GLN A 306 -39.61 -14.89 -12.25
N LYS A 307 -38.67 -14.85 -13.20
CA LYS A 307 -38.95 -14.72 -14.63
C LYS A 307 -39.78 -15.91 -15.13
N ALA A 308 -39.46 -17.13 -14.69
CA ALA A 308 -40.20 -18.34 -15.06
C ALA A 308 -41.62 -18.39 -14.45
N LYS A 309 -41.80 -17.86 -13.24
CA LYS A 309 -43.10 -17.82 -12.53
C LYS A 309 -43.96 -16.59 -12.84
N GLY A 310 -43.33 -15.52 -13.32
CA GLY A 310 -43.91 -14.19 -13.41
C GLY A 310 -45.05 -14.09 -14.42
N THR A 311 -45.87 -13.07 -14.22
CA THR A 311 -46.82 -12.62 -15.23
C THR A 311 -46.20 -11.45 -16.01
N GLY A 312 -46.71 -11.17 -17.21
CA GLY A 312 -46.20 -10.08 -18.06
C GLY A 312 -46.16 -8.69 -17.43
N GLN A 313 -46.77 -8.49 -16.25
CA GLN A 313 -46.82 -7.23 -15.52
C GLN A 313 -45.51 -6.89 -14.77
N THR A 314 -44.63 -7.87 -14.50
CA THR A 314 -43.34 -7.65 -13.82
C THR A 314 -42.12 -7.91 -14.71
N HIS A 315 -42.33 -8.32 -15.96
CA HIS A 315 -41.24 -8.67 -16.88
C HIS A 315 -40.26 -7.52 -17.11
N GLY A 316 -40.74 -6.27 -17.20
CA GLY A 316 -39.87 -5.11 -17.37
C GLY A 316 -38.96 -4.88 -16.16
N THR A 317 -39.50 -4.99 -14.95
CA THR A 317 -38.70 -4.89 -13.71
C THR A 317 -37.67 -5.99 -13.62
N PHE A 318 -38.05 -7.25 -13.84
CA PHE A 318 -37.09 -8.36 -13.75
C PHE A 318 -36.03 -8.30 -14.84
N TRP A 319 -36.38 -7.87 -16.05
CA TRP A 319 -35.41 -7.62 -17.10
C TRP A 319 -34.41 -6.52 -16.69
N TRP A 320 -34.89 -5.44 -16.08
CA TRP A 320 -34.03 -4.34 -15.63
C TRP A 320 -33.04 -4.79 -14.56
N LEU A 321 -33.54 -5.50 -13.53
CA LEU A 321 -32.71 -6.03 -12.45
C LEU A 321 -31.68 -7.04 -12.96
N ASP A 322 -32.06 -7.86 -13.93
CA ASP A 322 -31.15 -8.82 -14.57
C ASP A 322 -30.04 -8.11 -15.35
N ARG A 323 -30.39 -7.06 -16.10
CA ARG A 323 -29.43 -6.24 -16.83
C ARG A 323 -28.47 -5.51 -15.89
N GLU A 324 -28.97 -5.03 -14.77
CA GLU A 324 -28.21 -4.41 -13.68
C GLU A 324 -27.26 -5.38 -12.97
N LEU A 325 -27.66 -6.64 -12.77
CA LEU A 325 -26.76 -7.70 -12.29
C LEU A 325 -25.68 -8.02 -13.31
N LYS A 326 -26.05 -8.09 -14.60
CA LYS A 326 -25.10 -8.36 -15.69
C LYS A 326 -24.00 -7.31 -15.77
N GLU A 327 -24.34 -6.02 -15.74
CA GLU A 327 -23.31 -4.96 -15.68
C GLU A 327 -22.40 -5.15 -14.47
N ARG A 328 -22.98 -5.36 -13.29
CA ARG A 328 -22.20 -5.55 -12.06
C ARG A 328 -21.25 -6.74 -12.18
N LYS A 329 -21.71 -7.85 -12.76
CA LYS A 329 -20.91 -9.05 -13.02
C LYS A 329 -19.76 -8.78 -14.00
N ASP A 330 -20.03 -8.05 -15.07
CA ASP A 330 -19.04 -7.74 -16.11
C ASP A 330 -17.92 -6.85 -15.57
N HIS A 331 -18.24 -5.97 -14.62
CA HIS A 331 -17.27 -5.10 -13.96
C HIS A 331 -16.61 -5.72 -12.71
N MET A 332 -17.12 -6.82 -12.16
CA MET A 332 -16.66 -7.44 -10.90
C MET A 332 -15.20 -7.95 -10.94
N PRO A 333 -14.43 -7.85 -9.83
CA PRO A 333 -13.11 -8.46 -9.77
C PRO A 333 -13.28 -9.99 -9.68
N LYS A 334 -12.70 -10.70 -10.65
CA LYS A 334 -12.84 -12.17 -10.78
C LYS A 334 -11.93 -12.94 -9.82
N THR A 335 -10.90 -12.29 -9.30
CA THR A 335 -9.90 -12.87 -8.39
C THR A 335 -9.52 -11.84 -7.33
N GLY A 336 -9.02 -12.30 -6.17
CA GLY A 336 -8.47 -11.46 -5.09
C GLY A 336 -7.26 -10.58 -5.46
N SER A 337 -6.92 -10.47 -6.75
CA SER A 337 -5.77 -9.73 -7.28
C SER A 337 -6.13 -8.78 -8.43
N ALA A 338 -7.37 -8.82 -8.94
CA ALA A 338 -7.81 -7.99 -10.05
C ALA A 338 -8.49 -6.71 -9.52
N LYS A 339 -8.11 -5.54 -10.06
CA LYS A 339 -8.79 -4.27 -9.75
C LYS A 339 -10.11 -4.14 -10.51
N LEU A 340 -11.12 -3.51 -9.91
CA LEU A 340 -12.33 -3.08 -10.60
C LEU A 340 -11.98 -2.04 -11.67
N LEU A 341 -12.48 -2.28 -12.89
CA LEU A 341 -12.48 -1.29 -13.97
C LEU A 341 -13.83 -0.56 -13.88
N PHE A 342 -13.84 0.66 -13.33
CA PHE A 342 -14.99 1.57 -13.38
C PHE A 342 -14.84 2.56 -14.53
#